data_AF-A0A7C4VYD7-F1
#
_entry.id   AF-A0A7C4VYD7-F1
#
_cell.length_a   1.000
_cell.length_b   1.000
_cell.length_c   1.000
_cell.angle_alpha   90.00
_cell.angle_beta   90.00
_cell.angle_gamma   90.00
#
_symmetry.space_group_name_H-M   'P 1'
#
loop_
_entity.id
_entity.type
_entity.pdbx_description
1 polymer ?
#
loop_
_entity_poly.entity_id
_entity_poly.type
_entity_poly.pdbx_seq_one_letter_code
_entity_poly.pdbx_strand_id
1 'polypeptide(L)'
;MAAATLLGLASYLLALIVIRAPNWGPHGALEWGARYMLTFYPFLAVLAFWGLKAKWWTISSGVIIGALIFLGLGFQIRGLWTIYADKQINAALNQSIAEASSPYIVSDLWWLPLNAAPLYQQRTVFFVTPDNLTAWVDLAAAHQIQQFLLVTLNSSLLEQANQKSDLHQLTPLEHDNLENLLIYHLAIENKP
;
A
#
# COMPACT_ATOMS: atom_id res chain seq x y z
N MET A 1 9.65 41.45 6.28
CA MET A 1 10.24 40.20 5.76
C MET A 1 9.87 39.00 6.63
N ALA A 2 10.16 39.02 7.95
CA ALA A 2 9.81 37.93 8.87
C ALA A 2 8.33 37.49 8.81
N ALA A 3 7.39 38.44 8.73
CA ALA A 3 5.96 38.14 8.64
C ALA A 3 5.57 37.34 7.38
N ALA A 4 6.16 37.66 6.21
CA ALA A 4 5.86 36.95 4.97
C ALA A 4 6.46 35.53 4.98
N THR A 5 7.66 35.37 5.54
CA THR A 5 8.28 34.06 5.73
C THR A 5 7.47 33.19 6.68
N LEU A 6 7.03 33.75 7.82
CA LEU A 6 6.18 33.06 8.79
C LEU A 6 4.83 32.68 8.19
N LEU A 7 4.22 33.57 7.41
CA LEU A 7 2.96 33.29 6.72
C LEU A 7 3.12 32.15 5.70
N GLY A 8 4.21 32.17 4.91
CA GLY A 8 4.52 31.11 3.95
C GLY A 8 4.77 29.76 4.64
N LEU A 9 5.52 29.76 5.75
CA LEU A 9 5.81 28.56 6.53
C LEU A 9 4.55 28.01 7.20
N ALA A 10 3.71 28.87 7.78
CA ALA A 10 2.42 28.51 8.35
C ALA A 10 1.45 27.95 7.28
N SER A 11 1.42 28.54 6.09
CA SER A 11 0.60 28.07 4.96
C SER A 11 1.05 26.70 4.47
N TYR A 12 2.37 26.48 4.39
CA TYR A 12 2.95 25.19 4.02
C TYR A 12 2.66 24.11 5.07
N LEU A 13 2.83 24.41 6.35
CA LEU A 13 2.52 23.50 7.44
C LEU A 13 1.02 23.17 7.49
N LEU A 14 0.15 24.17 7.29
CA LEU A 14 -1.29 23.96 7.20
C LEU A 14 -1.67 23.07 6.01
N ALA A 15 -1.07 23.30 4.84
CA ALA A 15 -1.27 22.46 3.67
C ALA A 15 -0.82 21.01 3.95
N LEU A 16 0.34 20.81 4.57
CA LEU A 16 0.81 19.48 4.97
C LEU A 16 -0.15 18.79 5.96
N ILE A 17 -0.71 19.52 6.93
CA ILE A 17 -1.67 18.98 7.90
C ILE A 17 -2.99 18.60 7.22
N VAL A 18 -3.52 19.47 6.35
CA VAL A 18 -4.77 19.21 5.61
C VAL A 18 -4.62 18.04 4.65
N ILE A 19 -3.50 17.98 3.93
CA ILE A 19 -3.20 16.90 2.98
C ILE A 19 -2.92 15.59 3.70
N ARG A 20 -2.39 15.61 4.94
CA ARG A 20 -2.18 14.42 5.77
C ARG A 20 -3.35 14.11 6.70
N ALA A 21 -4.47 14.81 6.58
CA ALA A 21 -5.60 14.58 7.47
C ALA A 21 -6.12 13.13 7.31
N PRO A 22 -6.27 12.37 8.41
CA PRO A 22 -6.58 10.94 8.39
C PRO A 22 -7.96 10.59 7.80
N ASN A 23 -8.82 11.59 7.56
CA ASN A 23 -10.17 11.39 7.01
C ASN A 23 -10.20 11.09 5.50
N TRP A 24 -9.06 11.14 4.80
CA TRP A 24 -8.97 10.86 3.35
C TRP A 24 -8.65 9.39 3.04
N GLY A 25 -8.93 8.51 3.98
CA GLY A 25 -8.70 7.07 3.89
C GLY A 25 -7.22 6.67 4.12
N PRO A 26 -6.95 5.40 4.46
CA PRO A 26 -5.60 4.91 4.77
C PRO A 26 -4.58 5.14 3.66
N HIS A 27 -5.06 5.27 2.41
CA HIS A 27 -4.23 5.34 1.21
C HIS A 27 -4.28 6.69 0.47
N GLY A 28 -5.29 7.54 0.67
CA GLY A 28 -5.47 8.75 -0.15
C GLY A 28 -4.44 9.86 0.15
N ALA A 29 -4.38 10.28 1.41
CA ALA A 29 -3.53 11.37 1.86
C ALA A 29 -2.03 11.01 1.90
N LEU A 30 -1.71 9.80 2.36
CA LEU A 30 -0.33 9.39 2.61
C LEU A 30 0.40 8.95 1.33
N GLU A 31 -0.29 8.28 0.39
CA GLU A 31 0.33 7.80 -0.85
C GLU A 31 0.26 8.83 -1.99
N TRP A 32 -0.83 9.61 -2.05
CA TRP A 32 -1.08 10.54 -3.15
C TRP A 32 -0.88 12.01 -2.78
N GLY A 33 -0.91 12.35 -1.48
CA GLY A 33 -0.77 13.74 -1.00
C GLY A 33 0.48 14.45 -1.49
N ALA A 34 1.64 13.78 -1.42
CA ALA A 34 2.90 14.33 -1.93
C ALA A 34 2.90 14.51 -3.46
N ARG A 35 2.17 13.66 -4.20
CA ARG A 35 2.07 13.74 -5.66
C ARG A 35 1.27 14.97 -6.09
N TYR A 36 0.21 15.32 -5.36
CA TYR A 36 -0.55 16.55 -5.62
C TYR A 36 0.29 17.83 -5.39
N MET A 37 1.31 17.76 -4.53
CA MET A 37 2.21 18.89 -4.32
C MET A 37 3.22 19.10 -5.44
N LEU A 38 3.50 18.08 -6.26
CA LEU A 38 4.46 18.19 -7.38
C LEU A 38 4.06 19.28 -8.39
N THR A 39 2.76 19.50 -8.61
CA THR A 39 2.27 20.56 -9.50
C THR A 39 2.62 21.97 -9.00
N PHE A 40 2.79 22.14 -7.68
CA PHE A 40 3.11 23.43 -7.08
C PHE A 40 4.63 23.68 -6.96
N TYR A 41 5.46 22.64 -7.07
CA TYR A 41 6.91 22.76 -6.93
C TYR A 41 7.57 23.74 -7.92
N PRO A 42 7.17 23.82 -9.21
CA PRO A 42 7.71 24.83 -10.12
C PRO A 42 7.45 26.27 -9.65
N PHE A 43 6.25 26.55 -9.14
CA PHE A 43 5.90 27.88 -8.62
C PHE A 43 6.70 28.22 -7.36
N LEU A 44 6.82 27.25 -6.44
CA LEU A 44 7.65 27.41 -5.24
C LEU A 44 9.12 27.63 -5.59
N ALA A 45 9.65 26.96 -6.62
CA ALA A 45 11.00 27.16 -7.10
C ALA A 45 11.19 28.57 -7.70
N VAL A 46 10.23 29.07 -8.49
CA VAL A 46 10.27 30.44 -9.02
C VAL A 46 10.21 31.47 -7.89
N LEU A 47 9.33 31.29 -6.89
CA LEU A 47 9.24 32.16 -5.72
C LEU A 47 10.54 32.15 -4.90
N ALA A 48 11.14 30.98 -4.71
CA ALA A 48 12.44 30.84 -4.04
C ALA A 48 13.54 31.59 -4.82
N PHE A 49 13.57 31.46 -6.15
CA PHE A 49 14.54 32.14 -7.01
C PHE A 49 14.33 33.65 -7.08
N TRP A 50 13.07 34.10 -7.06
CA TRP A 50 12.73 35.52 -7.02
C TRP A 50 13.25 36.18 -5.74
N GLY A 51 13.14 35.50 -4.60
CA GLY A 51 13.69 35.94 -3.32
C GLY A 51 15.23 36.04 -3.32
N LEU A 52 15.92 35.17 -4.07
CA LEU A 52 17.39 35.15 -4.15
C LEU A 52 18.00 36.38 -4.84
N LYS A 53 17.26 37.07 -5.72
CA LYS A 53 17.74 38.31 -6.38
C LYS A 53 17.83 39.50 -5.42
N ALA A 54 17.15 39.46 -4.28
CA ALA A 54 17.30 40.44 -3.22
C ALA A 54 18.59 40.15 -2.43
N LYS A 55 19.75 40.55 -2.97
CA LYS A 55 21.01 40.95 -2.29
C LYS A 55 21.47 40.19 -1.02
N TRP A 56 21.34 38.88 -0.88
CA TRP A 56 21.63 38.16 0.39
C TRP A 56 22.38 36.82 0.23
N TRP A 57 23.41 36.76 -0.62
CA TRP A 57 24.37 35.63 -0.60
C TRP A 57 25.30 35.72 0.61
N THR A 58 24.77 35.39 1.79
CA THR A 58 25.54 35.16 3.00
C THR A 58 25.90 33.68 3.08
N ILE A 59 27.02 33.35 3.76
CA ILE A 59 27.43 31.96 4.00
C ILE A 59 26.28 31.16 4.65
N SER A 60 25.54 31.77 5.59
CA SER A 60 24.38 31.17 6.23
C SER A 60 23.28 30.75 5.25
N SER A 61 22.99 31.58 4.23
CA SER A 61 22.00 31.25 3.19
C SER A 61 22.49 30.08 2.33
N GLY A 62 23.78 30.04 2.00
CA GLY A 62 24.40 28.91 1.28
C GLY A 62 24.31 27.60 2.06
N VAL A 63 24.55 27.63 3.37
CA VAL A 63 24.43 26.45 4.26
C VAL A 63 22.99 25.95 4.29
N ILE A 64 22.01 26.84 4.45
CA ILE A 64 20.59 26.45 4.46
C ILE A 64 20.16 25.84 3.13
N ILE A 65 20.54 26.46 2.00
CA ILE A 65 20.25 25.93 0.67
C ILE A 65 20.89 24.55 0.49
N GLY A 66 22.17 24.41 0.86
CA GLY A 66 22.87 23.13 0.83
C GLY A 66 22.15 22.07 1.65
N ALA A 67 21.75 22.38 2.89
CA ALA A 67 21.02 21.47 3.75
C ALA A 67 19.67 21.04 3.16
N LEU A 68 18.91 21.97 2.57
CA LEU A 68 17.65 21.67 1.89
C LEU A 68 17.84 20.78 0.66
N ILE A 69 18.88 21.02 -0.14
CA ILE A 69 19.23 20.17 -1.29
C ILE A 69 19.59 18.76 -0.80
N PHE A 70 20.47 18.64 0.20
CA PHE A 70 20.84 17.34 0.77
C PHE A 70 19.63 16.59 1.34
N LEU A 71 18.74 17.29 2.05
CA LEU A 71 17.50 16.72 2.56
C LEU A 71 16.60 16.23 1.41
N GLY A 72 16.44 17.04 0.35
CA GLY A 72 15.69 16.67 -0.85
C GLY A 72 16.24 15.43 -1.54
N LEU A 73 17.56 15.37 -1.73
CA LEU A 73 18.25 14.19 -2.28
C LEU A 73 18.05 12.96 -1.39
N GLY A 74 18.12 13.10 -0.07
CA GLY A 74 17.85 12.02 0.88
C GLY A 74 16.45 11.43 0.72
N PHE A 75 15.42 12.28 0.57
CA PHE A 75 14.07 11.81 0.29
C PHE A 75 13.94 11.09 -1.07
N GLN A 76 14.62 11.58 -2.11
CA GLN A 76 14.62 10.92 -3.43
C GLN A 76 15.29 9.55 -3.38
N ILE A 77 16.45 9.44 -2.73
CA ILE A 77 17.17 8.16 -2.55
C ILE A 77 16.30 7.18 -1.77
N ARG A 78 15.72 7.61 -0.64
CA ARG A 78 14.79 6.77 0.14
C ARG A 78 13.59 6.34 -0.70
N GLY A 79 13.00 7.24 -1.49
CA GLY A 79 11.88 6.93 -2.36
C GLY A 79 12.21 5.87 -3.41
N LEU A 80 13.38 5.98 -4.07
CA LEU A 80 13.86 4.98 -5.02
C LEU A 80 14.11 3.63 -4.34
N TRP A 81 14.67 3.64 -3.13
CA TRP A 81 14.86 2.42 -2.34
C TRP A 81 13.54 1.74 -2.02
N THR A 82 12.53 2.50 -1.56
CA THR A 82 11.19 1.97 -1.28
C THR A 82 10.56 1.38 -2.54
N ILE A 83 10.59 2.08 -3.69
CA ILE A 83 10.06 1.55 -4.95
C ILE A 83 10.78 0.26 -5.36
N TYR A 84 12.10 0.18 -5.15
CA TYR A 84 12.86 -1.02 -5.45
C TYR A 84 12.46 -2.18 -4.55
N ALA A 85 12.36 -1.96 -3.24
CA ALA A 85 11.90 -2.96 -2.27
C ALA A 85 10.48 -3.44 -2.60
N ASP A 86 9.54 -2.52 -2.83
CA ASP A 86 8.15 -2.83 -3.20
C ASP A 86 8.08 -3.66 -4.48
N LYS A 87 8.95 -3.40 -5.46
CA LYS A 87 9.04 -4.22 -6.69
C LYS A 87 9.49 -5.64 -6.40
N GLN A 88 10.46 -5.84 -5.51
CA GLN A 88 10.94 -7.17 -5.15
C GLN A 88 9.87 -7.95 -4.39
N ILE A 89 9.17 -7.31 -3.44
CA ILE A 89 8.06 -7.91 -2.70
C ILE A 89 6.94 -8.29 -3.67
N ASN A 90 6.54 -7.38 -4.56
CA ASN A 90 5.51 -7.70 -5.56
C ASN A 90 5.96 -8.80 -6.53
N ALA A 91 7.24 -8.87 -6.91
CA ALA A 91 7.74 -9.97 -7.73
C ALA A 91 7.67 -11.31 -7.01
N ALA A 92 8.08 -11.36 -5.74
CA ALA A 92 7.98 -12.56 -4.90
C ALA A 92 6.52 -12.98 -4.68
N LEU A 93 5.61 -12.03 -4.42
CA LEU A 93 4.17 -12.29 -4.32
C LEU A 93 3.62 -12.92 -5.62
N ASN A 94 3.94 -12.31 -6.77
CA ASN A 94 3.51 -12.84 -8.05
C ASN A 94 4.08 -14.23 -8.32
N GLN A 95 5.31 -14.50 -7.89
CA GLN A 95 5.91 -15.82 -8.01
C GLN A 95 5.18 -16.85 -7.14
N SER A 96 4.94 -16.57 -5.84
CA SER A 96 4.20 -17.48 -4.95
C SER A 96 2.80 -17.79 -5.48
N ILE A 97 2.06 -16.78 -5.96
CA ILE A 97 0.73 -16.99 -6.55
C ILE A 97 0.82 -17.75 -7.89
N ALA A 98 1.87 -17.52 -8.69
CA ALA A 98 2.05 -18.24 -9.95
C ALA A 98 2.34 -19.73 -9.75
N GLU A 99 3.13 -20.07 -8.72
CA GLU A 99 3.52 -21.45 -8.38
C GLU A 99 2.36 -22.25 -7.77
N ALA A 100 1.38 -21.56 -7.16
CA ALA A 100 0.18 -22.19 -6.63
C ALA A 100 -0.68 -22.87 -7.72
N SER A 101 -1.16 -24.08 -7.41
CA SER A 101 -1.99 -24.87 -8.34
C SER A 101 -3.42 -24.35 -8.47
N SER A 102 -3.97 -23.66 -7.46
CA SER A 102 -5.38 -23.26 -7.48
C SER A 102 -5.66 -22.06 -8.40
N PRO A 103 -6.63 -22.12 -9.31
CA PRO A 103 -7.00 -21.00 -10.16
C PRO A 103 -7.76 -19.89 -9.42
N TYR A 104 -8.16 -20.12 -8.16
CA TYR A 104 -8.98 -19.22 -7.36
C TYR A 104 -8.17 -18.56 -6.25
N ILE A 105 -8.20 -17.23 -6.22
CA ILE A 105 -7.54 -16.41 -5.21
C ILE A 105 -8.62 -15.64 -4.47
N VAL A 106 -8.57 -15.67 -3.16
CA VAL A 106 -9.47 -14.98 -2.24
C VAL A 106 -8.64 -14.05 -1.39
N SER A 107 -9.08 -12.80 -1.23
CA SER A 107 -8.33 -11.82 -0.45
C SER A 107 -9.22 -10.73 0.13
N ASP A 108 -8.85 -10.24 1.31
CA ASP A 108 -9.39 -9.02 1.92
C ASP A 108 -8.63 -7.75 1.52
N LEU A 109 -7.71 -7.87 0.57
CA LEU A 109 -6.85 -6.80 0.09
C LEU A 109 -7.37 -6.28 -1.25
N TRP A 110 -8.06 -5.14 -1.22
CA TRP A 110 -8.64 -4.53 -2.42
C TRP A 110 -7.59 -4.17 -3.49
N TRP A 111 -6.33 -3.97 -3.07
CA TRP A 111 -5.20 -3.64 -3.93
C TRP A 111 -4.48 -4.86 -4.51
N LEU A 112 -4.81 -6.09 -4.07
CA LEU A 112 -4.14 -7.31 -4.54
C LEU A 112 -4.20 -7.46 -6.07
N PRO A 113 -5.34 -7.25 -6.77
CA PRO A 113 -5.38 -7.34 -8.22
C PRO A 113 -4.45 -6.35 -8.93
N LEU A 114 -4.19 -5.18 -8.33
CA LEU A 114 -3.30 -4.16 -8.88
C LEU A 114 -1.83 -4.57 -8.77
N ASN A 115 -1.46 -5.22 -7.65
CA ASN A 115 -0.11 -5.70 -7.39
C ASN A 115 0.17 -7.05 -8.08
N ALA A 116 -0.87 -7.84 -8.32
CA ALA A 116 -0.84 -9.11 -9.04
C ALA A 116 -1.26 -8.98 -10.52
N ALA A 117 -0.99 -7.84 -11.14
CA ALA A 117 -1.44 -7.52 -12.51
C ALA A 117 -1.09 -8.59 -13.57
N PRO A 118 0.10 -9.24 -13.57
CA PRO A 118 0.41 -10.30 -14.53
C PRO A 118 -0.52 -11.52 -14.44
N LEU A 119 -1.12 -11.75 -13.26
CA LEU A 119 -1.95 -12.91 -12.96
C LEU A 119 -3.44 -12.63 -13.14
N TYR A 120 -3.83 -11.36 -13.34
CA TYR A 120 -5.22 -10.93 -13.43
C TYR A 120 -6.03 -11.64 -14.52
N GLN A 121 -5.39 -11.99 -15.64
CA GLN A 121 -6.04 -12.73 -16.73
C GLN A 121 -5.98 -14.25 -16.57
N GLN A 122 -5.13 -14.75 -15.66
CA GLN A 122 -4.83 -16.16 -15.51
C GLN A 122 -5.57 -16.80 -14.32
N ARG A 123 -5.95 -15.99 -13.34
CA ARG A 123 -6.55 -16.42 -12.08
C ARG A 123 -7.84 -15.64 -11.81
N THR A 124 -8.80 -16.28 -11.16
CA THR A 124 -10.02 -15.61 -10.71
C THR A 124 -9.79 -15.08 -9.30
N VAL A 125 -9.81 -13.75 -9.14
CA VAL A 125 -9.59 -13.10 -7.83
C VAL A 125 -10.93 -12.65 -7.26
N PHE A 126 -11.22 -13.09 -6.03
CA PHE A 126 -12.37 -12.70 -5.25
C PHE A 126 -11.96 -11.80 -4.09
N PHE A 127 -12.62 -10.65 -3.98
CA PHE A 127 -12.48 -9.79 -2.83
C PHE A 127 -13.52 -10.17 -1.77
N VAL A 128 -13.07 -10.44 -0.55
CA VAL A 128 -13.91 -10.81 0.59
C VAL A 128 -13.55 -9.97 1.81
N THR A 129 -14.56 -9.55 2.55
CA THR A 129 -14.39 -9.02 3.90
C THR A 129 -14.34 -10.17 4.92
N PRO A 130 -13.83 -9.95 6.14
CA PRO A 130 -13.89 -10.96 7.20
C PRO A 130 -15.30 -11.54 7.41
N ASP A 131 -16.34 -10.71 7.28
CA ASP A 131 -17.71 -11.12 7.53
C ASP A 131 -18.32 -12.04 6.46
N ASN A 132 -17.84 -11.97 5.22
CA ASN A 132 -18.43 -12.69 4.08
C ASN A 132 -17.55 -13.84 3.56
N LEU A 133 -16.36 -14.05 4.14
CA LEU A 133 -15.48 -15.17 3.76
C LEU A 133 -16.18 -16.52 3.94
N THR A 134 -16.92 -16.74 5.04
CA THR A 134 -17.66 -18.00 5.25
C THR A 134 -18.72 -18.23 4.18
N ALA A 135 -19.52 -17.21 3.85
CA ALA A 135 -20.52 -17.31 2.80
C ALA A 135 -19.90 -17.57 1.41
N TRP A 136 -18.72 -17.01 1.15
CA TRP A 136 -17.97 -17.33 -0.07
C TRP A 136 -17.52 -18.79 -0.09
N VAL A 137 -17.02 -19.32 1.04
CA VAL A 137 -16.60 -20.73 1.17
C VAL A 137 -17.78 -21.68 0.94
N ASP A 138 -18.93 -21.41 1.55
CA ASP A 138 -20.14 -22.23 1.36
C ASP A 138 -20.56 -22.25 -0.13
N LEU A 139 -20.50 -21.09 -0.80
CA LEU A 139 -20.80 -20.99 -2.23
C LEU A 139 -19.73 -21.72 -3.07
N ALA A 140 -18.46 -21.57 -2.75
CA ALA A 140 -17.35 -22.24 -3.43
C ALA A 140 -17.48 -23.76 -3.33
N ALA A 141 -17.80 -24.29 -2.15
CA ALA A 141 -18.05 -25.71 -1.92
C ALA A 141 -19.24 -26.22 -2.74
N ALA A 142 -20.34 -25.47 -2.80
CA ALA A 142 -21.49 -25.79 -3.63
C ALA A 142 -21.14 -25.84 -5.14
N HIS A 143 -20.15 -25.06 -5.57
CA HIS A 143 -19.59 -25.07 -6.93
C HIS A 143 -18.41 -26.05 -7.11
N GLN A 144 -18.21 -26.98 -6.18
CA GLN A 144 -17.15 -28.01 -6.23
C GLN A 144 -15.72 -27.43 -6.24
N ILE A 145 -15.54 -26.21 -5.76
CA ILE A 145 -14.21 -25.67 -5.48
C ILE A 145 -13.73 -26.28 -4.18
N GLN A 146 -12.64 -27.07 -4.24
CA GLN A 146 -12.09 -27.76 -3.07
C GLN A 146 -10.85 -27.06 -2.52
N GLN A 147 -10.15 -26.26 -3.33
CA GLN A 147 -8.90 -25.62 -2.97
C GLN A 147 -8.82 -24.21 -3.51
N PHE A 148 -8.31 -23.28 -2.69
CA PHE A 148 -8.13 -21.88 -3.07
C PHE A 148 -6.95 -21.26 -2.31
N LEU A 149 -6.47 -20.13 -2.83
CA LEU A 149 -5.48 -19.30 -2.15
C LEU A 149 -6.17 -18.24 -1.33
N LEU A 150 -5.82 -18.10 -0.05
CA LEU A 150 -6.18 -16.95 0.76
C LEU A 150 -4.95 -16.06 0.93
N VAL A 151 -5.04 -14.82 0.47
CA VAL A 151 -3.99 -13.82 0.63
C VAL A 151 -4.50 -12.71 1.55
N THR A 152 -3.87 -12.50 2.70
CA THR A 152 -4.33 -11.55 3.72
C THR A 152 -3.19 -10.94 4.53
N LEU A 153 -3.43 -9.78 5.13
CA LEU A 153 -2.59 -9.21 6.20
C LEU A 153 -3.10 -9.59 7.61
N ASN A 154 -4.29 -10.17 7.71
CA ASN A 154 -4.95 -10.48 8.98
C ASN A 154 -4.74 -11.94 9.36
N SER A 155 -3.82 -12.19 10.30
CA SER A 155 -3.53 -13.55 10.80
C SER A 155 -4.70 -14.25 11.48
N SER A 156 -5.69 -13.49 11.97
CA SER A 156 -6.87 -14.05 12.63
C SER A 156 -8.02 -14.38 11.67
N LEU A 157 -7.93 -13.98 10.40
CA LEU A 157 -9.01 -14.14 9.41
C LEU A 157 -9.42 -15.61 9.22
N LEU A 158 -8.43 -16.50 9.10
CA LEU A 158 -8.66 -17.94 8.94
C LEU A 158 -9.34 -18.54 10.18
N GLU A 159 -8.88 -18.18 11.38
CA GLU A 159 -9.46 -18.66 12.64
C GLU A 159 -10.91 -18.17 12.80
N GLN A 160 -11.17 -16.89 12.52
CA GLN A 160 -12.52 -16.32 12.56
C GLN A 160 -13.45 -17.02 11.57
N ALA A 161 -13.00 -17.30 10.36
CA ALA A 161 -13.78 -18.03 9.36
C ALA A 161 -14.12 -19.46 9.82
N ASN A 162 -13.14 -20.17 10.40
CA ASN A 162 -13.35 -21.53 10.93
C ASN A 162 -14.27 -21.57 12.15
N GLN A 163 -14.24 -20.55 13.00
CA GLN A 163 -15.15 -20.40 14.14
C GLN A 163 -16.58 -20.09 13.70
N LYS A 164 -16.75 -19.30 12.62
CA LYS A 164 -18.06 -18.84 12.15
C LYS A 164 -18.74 -19.81 11.17
N SER A 165 -17.99 -20.65 10.45
CA SER A 165 -18.58 -21.63 9.52
C SER A 165 -19.12 -22.84 10.28
N ASP A 166 -20.40 -23.18 10.08
CA ASP A 166 -21.02 -24.39 10.63
C ASP A 166 -20.82 -25.62 9.73
N LEU A 167 -20.62 -25.40 8.42
CA LEU A 167 -20.65 -26.45 7.40
C LEU A 167 -19.25 -26.93 6.98
N HIS A 168 -18.30 -25.99 6.92
CA HIS A 168 -16.99 -26.26 6.34
C HIS A 168 -15.86 -25.87 7.29
N GLN A 169 -14.75 -26.60 7.20
CA GLN A 169 -13.49 -26.30 7.85
C GLN A 169 -12.45 -25.99 6.77
N LEU A 170 -11.74 -24.89 6.95
CA LEU A 170 -10.61 -24.49 6.13
C LEU A 170 -9.33 -25.05 6.74
N THR A 171 -8.72 -26.00 6.04
CA THR A 171 -7.49 -26.67 6.47
C THR A 171 -6.32 -26.13 5.64
N PRO A 172 -5.28 -25.54 6.26
CA PRO A 172 -4.10 -25.07 5.53
C PRO A 172 -3.27 -26.26 5.07
N LEU A 173 -3.12 -26.39 3.75
CA LEU A 173 -2.24 -27.36 3.10
C LEU A 173 -0.79 -26.88 3.13
N GLU A 174 -0.61 -25.59 2.88
CA GLU A 174 0.68 -24.90 2.83
C GLU A 174 0.47 -23.45 3.26
N HIS A 175 1.50 -22.84 3.83
CA HIS A 175 1.48 -21.41 4.15
C HIS A 175 2.84 -20.79 3.84
N ASP A 176 2.79 -19.64 3.18
CA ASP A 176 3.93 -18.79 2.95
C ASP A 176 3.72 -17.46 3.66
N ASN A 177 4.82 -16.87 4.14
CA ASN A 177 4.83 -15.53 4.69
C ASN A 177 5.81 -14.66 3.91
N LEU A 178 5.27 -13.62 3.27
CA LEU A 178 6.04 -12.61 2.58
C LEU A 178 5.94 -11.29 3.36
N GLU A 179 6.94 -11.05 4.21
CA GLU A 179 6.97 -9.97 5.20
C GLU A 179 5.82 -10.02 6.21
N ASN A 180 4.72 -9.32 5.92
CA ASN A 180 3.49 -9.30 6.72
C ASN A 180 2.30 -9.90 5.97
N LEU A 181 2.52 -10.34 4.73
CA LEU A 181 1.50 -10.90 3.86
C LEU A 181 1.48 -12.41 4.04
N LEU A 182 0.32 -12.92 4.41
CA LEU A 182 0.06 -14.32 4.65
C LEU A 182 -0.61 -14.91 3.41
N ILE A 183 -0.01 -15.96 2.86
CA ILE A 183 -0.52 -16.68 1.70
C ILE A 183 -0.81 -18.11 2.16
N TYR A 184 -2.09 -18.44 2.30
CA TYR A 184 -2.54 -19.77 2.70
C TYR A 184 -3.05 -20.53 1.50
N HIS A 185 -2.56 -21.76 1.30
CA HIS A 185 -3.17 -22.72 0.41
C HIS A 185 -4.20 -23.50 1.24
N LEU A 186 -5.48 -23.28 0.99
CA LEU A 186 -6.56 -23.82 1.81
C LEU A 186 -7.31 -24.90 1.06
N ALA A 187 -7.62 -25.99 1.77
CA ALA A 187 -8.62 -26.97 1.38
C ALA A 187 -9.95 -26.68 2.11
N ILE A 188 -11.07 -26.91 1.42
CA ILE A 188 -12.41 -26.88 1.99
C ILE A 188 -12.81 -28.31 2.34
N GLU A 189 -12.98 -28.58 3.63
CA GLU A 189 -13.41 -29.88 4.16
C GLU A 189 -14.80 -29.74 4.80
N ASN A 190 -15.64 -30.77 4.68
CA ASN A 190 -16.91 -30.78 5.39
C ASN A 190 -16.65 -31.03 6.88
N LYS A 191 -17.29 -30.24 7.76
CA LYS A 191 -17.27 -30.55 9.17
C LYS A 191 -18.05 -31.86 9.43
N PRO A 192 -17.52 -32.74 10.30
CA PRO A 192 -18.16 -34.01 10.65
C PRO A 192 -19.47 -33.82 11.42
#